data_AF-A0A3N7F0V4-F1
#
_entry.id   AF-A0A3N7F0V4-F1
#
_cell.length_a   1.000
_cell.length_b   1.000
_cell.length_c   1.000
_cell.angle_alpha   90.00
_cell.angle_beta   90.00
_cell.angle_gamma   90.00
#
_symmetry.space_group_name_H-M   'P 1'
#
loop_
_entity.id
_entity.type
_entity.pdbx_description
1 polymer ?
#
loop_
_entity_poly.entity_id
_entity_poly.type
_entity_poly.pdbx_seq_one_letter_code
_entity_poly.pdbx_strand_id
1 'polypeptide(L)'
;MKNTTRFFALLDIISIVLLAKQFWQILTHLNEIPDQVLSQAKVVLLLPLFVSLFISAAGLILNKKFGFITYYIQFPFRLVVWVFSIGFITFLPEMLNLSERWFDILFRICFIAEFFRLYFTIRIHRATFR
;
A
#
# COMPACT_ATOMS: atom_id res chain seq x y z
N MET A 1 -16.15 2.37 -15.46
CA MET A 1 -15.50 2.55 -14.14
C MET A 1 -15.17 1.24 -13.42
N LYS A 2 -15.82 0.09 -13.72
CA LYS A 2 -15.49 -1.23 -13.13
C LYS A 2 -14.05 -1.71 -13.38
N ASN A 3 -13.43 -1.33 -14.50
CA ASN A 3 -12.05 -1.75 -14.79
C ASN A 3 -11.03 -1.05 -13.89
N THR A 4 -11.29 0.19 -13.48
CA THR A 4 -10.39 0.96 -12.60
C THR A 4 -10.40 0.41 -11.18
N THR A 5 -11.56 0.01 -10.65
CA THR A 5 -11.64 -0.64 -9.32
C THR A 5 -10.98 -2.00 -9.31
N ARG A 6 -11.12 -2.78 -10.40
CA ARG A 6 -10.39 -4.04 -10.58
C ARG A 6 -8.88 -3.82 -10.66
N PHE A 7 -8.42 -2.79 -11.38
CA PHE A 7 -7.00 -2.43 -11.44
C PHE A 7 -6.46 -2.05 -10.05
N PHE A 8 -7.19 -1.27 -9.27
CA PHE A 8 -6.81 -0.95 -7.89
C PHE A 8 -6.80 -2.18 -6.98
N ALA A 9 -7.75 -3.10 -7.13
CA ALA A 9 -7.71 -4.36 -6.40
C ALA A 9 -6.49 -5.22 -6.79
N LEU A 10 -6.12 -5.25 -8.08
CA LEU A 10 -4.90 -5.94 -8.52
C LEU A 10 -3.64 -5.32 -7.93
N LEU A 11 -3.55 -3.98 -7.90
CA LEU A 11 -2.44 -3.29 -7.23
C LEU A 11 -2.37 -3.62 -5.73
N ASP A 12 -3.51 -3.73 -5.05
CA ASP A 12 -3.54 -4.17 -3.65
C ASP A 12 -3.10 -5.62 -3.48
N ILE A 13 -3.51 -6.53 -4.37
CA ILE A 13 -3.06 -7.92 -4.35
C ILE A 13 -1.55 -8.01 -4.55
N ILE A 14 -1.00 -7.28 -5.51
CA ILE A 14 0.46 -7.21 -5.74
C ILE A 14 1.16 -6.66 -4.49
N SER A 15 0.61 -5.60 -3.90
CA SER A 15 1.12 -5.00 -2.66
C SER A 15 1.11 -6.02 -1.52
N ILE A 16 0.04 -6.79 -1.36
CA ILE A 16 -0.07 -7.88 -0.36
C ILE A 16 1.03 -8.92 -0.56
N VAL A 17 1.26 -9.39 -1.80
CA VAL A 17 2.27 -10.42 -2.07
C VAL A 17 3.67 -9.92 -1.70
N LEU A 18 4.00 -8.67 -2.04
CA LEU A 18 5.30 -8.08 -1.73
C LEU A 18 5.46 -7.77 -0.24
N LEU A 19 4.42 -7.24 0.39
CA LEU A 19 4.38 -7.02 1.83
C LEU A 19 4.46 -8.32 2.60
N ALA A 20 3.90 -9.43 2.10
CA ALA A 20 3.97 -10.72 2.78
C ALA A 20 5.42 -11.15 3.01
N LYS A 21 6.34 -10.87 2.06
CA LYS A 21 7.77 -11.15 2.22
C LYS A 21 8.41 -10.28 3.31
N GLN A 22 8.15 -8.97 3.28
CA GLN A 22 8.62 -8.05 4.34
C GLN A 22 8.03 -8.41 5.71
N PHE A 23 6.75 -8.77 5.74
CA PHE A 23 6.02 -9.19 6.93
C PHE A 23 6.62 -10.45 7.54
N TRP A 24 6.96 -11.44 6.70
CA TRP A 24 7.61 -12.67 7.13
C TRP A 24 9.02 -12.41 7.68
N GLN A 25 9.79 -11.52 7.04
CA GLN A 25 11.10 -11.11 7.55
C GLN A 25 10.99 -10.40 8.91
N ILE A 26 10.03 -9.49 9.06
CA ILE A 26 9.74 -8.82 10.33
C ILE A 26 9.35 -9.85 11.40
N LEU A 27 8.46 -10.80 11.10
CA LEU A 27 8.02 -11.83 12.06
C LEU A 27 9.15 -12.75 12.52
N THR A 28 10.05 -13.11 11.61
CA THR A 28 11.16 -14.04 11.87
C THR A 28 12.34 -13.38 12.58
N HIS A 29 12.52 -12.07 12.42
CA HIS A 29 13.61 -11.29 13.04
C HIS A 29 13.09 -10.30 14.10
N LEU A 30 11.93 -10.58 14.74
CA LEU A 30 11.33 -9.70 15.76
C LEU A 30 12.28 -9.38 16.93
N ASN A 31 13.21 -10.29 17.26
CA ASN A 31 14.16 -10.14 18.35
C ASN A 31 15.42 -9.32 18.01
N GLU A 32 15.66 -8.99 16.73
CA GLU A 32 16.81 -8.18 16.29
C GLU A 32 16.42 -6.75 15.90
N ILE A 33 15.14 -6.37 16.09
CA ILE A 33 14.68 -5.03 15.77
C ILE A 33 15.31 -4.06 16.79
N PRO A 34 16.12 -3.09 16.35
CA PRO A 34 16.71 -2.11 17.27
C PRO A 34 15.60 -1.38 18.03
N ASP A 35 15.85 -1.05 19.32
CA ASP A 35 14.96 -0.37 20.28
C ASP A 35 14.56 1.07 19.89
N GLN A 36 14.43 1.35 18.60
CA GLN A 36 13.87 2.59 18.09
C GLN A 36 12.35 2.49 18.06
N VAL A 37 11.70 3.33 18.88
CA VAL A 37 10.25 3.47 19.00
C VAL A 37 9.55 3.60 17.63
N LEU A 38 10.20 4.25 16.66
CA LEU A 38 9.68 4.39 15.29
C LEU A 38 9.60 3.06 14.53
N SER A 39 10.56 2.16 14.75
CA SER A 39 10.60 0.84 14.12
C SER A 39 9.49 -0.06 14.66
N GLN A 40 9.34 -0.12 15.98
CA GLN A 40 8.25 -0.86 16.63
C GLN A 40 6.87 -0.31 16.24
N ALA A 41 6.69 1.02 16.22
CA ALA A 41 5.44 1.64 15.79
C ALA A 41 5.10 1.29 14.33
N LYS A 42 6.09 1.27 13.43
CA LYS A 42 5.89 0.84 12.04
C LYS A 42 5.44 -0.61 11.97
N VAL A 43 6.04 -1.52 12.73
CA VAL A 43 5.63 -2.95 12.77
C VAL A 43 4.20 -3.11 13.27
N VAL A 44 3.85 -2.43 14.36
CA VAL A 44 2.50 -2.47 14.94
C VAL A 44 1.46 -1.88 13.99
N LEU A 45 1.80 -0.85 13.21
CA LEU A 45 0.91 -0.26 12.21
C LEU A 45 0.82 -1.09 10.92
N LEU A 46 1.89 -1.77 10.53
CA LEU A 46 1.97 -2.59 9.32
C LEU A 46 1.08 -3.84 9.43
N LEU A 47 0.96 -4.44 10.63
CA LEU A 47 0.07 -5.56 10.93
C LEU A 47 -1.42 -5.31 10.57
N PRO A 48 -2.10 -4.31 11.18
CA PRO A 48 -3.48 -3.99 10.85
C PRO A 48 -3.61 -3.42 9.44
N LEU A 49 -2.60 -2.71 8.93
CA LEU A 49 -2.58 -2.26 7.55
C LEU A 49 -2.64 -3.46 6.60
N PHE A 50 -1.79 -4.47 6.80
CA PHE A 50 -1.74 -5.67 5.98
C PHE A 50 -3.07 -6.42 5.96
N VAL A 51 -3.69 -6.66 7.12
CA VAL A 51 -5.02 -7.28 7.21
C VAL A 51 -6.07 -6.44 6.48
N SER A 52 -6.03 -5.12 6.66
CA SER A 52 -6.97 -4.24 6.01
C SER A 52 -6.83 -4.24 4.48
N LEU A 53 -5.64 -4.50 3.92
CA LEU A 53 -5.43 -4.60 2.46
C LEU A 53 -6.33 -5.68 1.85
N PHE A 54 -6.48 -6.83 2.52
CA PHE A 54 -7.39 -7.90 2.07
C PHE A 54 -8.85 -7.43 2.06
N ILE A 55 -9.27 -6.69 3.09
CA ILE A 55 -10.63 -6.14 3.19
C ILE A 55 -10.88 -5.12 2.08
N SER A 56 -9.90 -4.25 1.81
CA SER A 56 -10.01 -3.25 0.73
C SER A 56 -10.04 -3.92 -0.64
N ALA A 57 -9.14 -4.88 -0.91
CA ALA A 57 -9.11 -5.63 -2.16
C ALA A 57 -10.43 -6.40 -2.40
N ALA A 58 -10.93 -7.13 -1.40
CA ALA A 58 -12.19 -7.84 -1.50
C ALA A 58 -13.38 -6.87 -1.72
N GLY A 59 -13.41 -5.75 -1.00
CA GLY A 59 -14.45 -4.74 -1.15
C GLY A 59 -14.43 -4.03 -2.50
N LEU A 60 -13.23 -3.77 -3.06
CA LEU A 60 -13.05 -3.17 -4.39
C LEU A 60 -13.45 -4.14 -5.51
N ILE A 61 -13.12 -5.43 -5.40
CA ILE A 61 -13.54 -6.46 -6.37
C ILE A 61 -15.07 -6.56 -6.42
N LEU A 62 -15.72 -6.56 -5.24
CA LEU A 62 -17.17 -6.65 -5.11
C LEU A 62 -17.87 -5.30 -5.36
N ASN A 63 -17.12 -4.22 -5.63
CA ASN A 63 -17.61 -2.83 -5.73
C ASN A 63 -18.55 -2.45 -4.58
N LYS A 64 -18.19 -2.79 -3.34
CA LYS A 64 -18.96 -2.46 -2.14
C LYS A 64 -18.39 -1.22 -1.45
N LYS A 65 -19.27 -0.42 -0.82
CA LYS A 65 -18.90 0.83 -0.12
C LYS A 65 -17.75 0.64 0.88
N PHE A 66 -17.75 -0.49 1.60
CA PHE A 66 -16.74 -0.77 2.61
C PHE A 66 -15.32 -0.84 2.02
N GLY A 67 -15.13 -1.33 0.78
CA GLY A 67 -13.80 -1.37 0.16
C GLY A 67 -13.17 0.01 -0.03
N PHE A 68 -14.01 1.00 -0.38
CA PHE A 68 -13.60 2.40 -0.52
C PHE A 68 -13.32 3.04 0.86
N ILE A 69 -14.18 2.78 1.85
CA ILE A 69 -14.03 3.30 3.22
C ILE A 69 -12.75 2.76 3.86
N THR A 70 -12.50 1.45 3.74
CA THR A 70 -11.27 0.83 4.25
C THR A 70 -10.04 1.46 3.60
N TYR A 71 -10.08 1.76 2.29
CA TYR A 71 -8.98 2.46 1.63
C TYR A 71 -8.74 3.87 2.19
N TYR A 72 -9.80 4.64 2.50
CA TYR A 72 -9.64 5.97 3.11
C TYR A 72 -8.99 5.92 4.49
N ILE A 73 -9.35 4.91 5.29
CA ILE A 73 -8.73 4.70 6.60
C ILE A 73 -7.26 4.30 6.45
N GLN A 74 -6.95 3.43 5.49
CA GLN A 74 -5.57 2.99 5.22
C GLN A 74 -4.65 4.09 4.73
N PHE A 75 -5.17 5.01 3.92
CA PHE A 75 -4.36 6.01 3.23
C PHE A 75 -3.32 6.73 4.12
N PRO A 76 -3.69 7.32 5.29
CA PRO A 76 -2.70 7.95 6.16
C PRO A 76 -1.63 6.97 6.67
N PHE A 77 -2.02 5.74 7.02
CA PHE A 77 -1.08 4.72 7.47
C PHE A 77 -0.15 4.23 6.37
N ARG A 78 -0.64 4.13 5.12
CA ARG A 78 0.20 3.84 3.95
C ARG A 78 1.30 4.87 3.76
N LEU A 79 1.01 6.16 3.97
CA LEU A 79 2.00 7.23 3.90
C LEU A 79 3.05 7.14 5.03
N VAL A 80 2.65 6.75 6.25
CA VAL A 80 3.57 6.65 7.40
C VAL A 80 4.50 5.44 7.29
N VAL A 81 3.96 4.31 6.84
CA VAL A 81 4.68 3.03 6.75
C VAL A 81 5.36 2.87 5.37
N TRP A 82 5.20 3.84 4.46
CA TRP A 82 5.73 3.83 3.09
C TRP A 82 5.23 2.64 2.25
N VAL A 83 3.99 2.24 2.50
CA VAL A 83 3.30 1.15 1.83
C VAL A 83 2.45 1.71 0.70
N PHE A 84 3.06 1.92 -0.45
CA PHE A 84 2.36 2.42 -1.63
C PHE A 84 1.90 1.27 -2.52
N SER A 85 0.77 1.49 -3.16
CA SER A 85 0.12 0.54 -4.09
C SER A 85 1.01 0.19 -5.29
N ILE A 86 1.83 1.17 -5.68
CA ILE A 86 2.79 1.09 -6.79
C ILE A 86 4.22 1.12 -6.24
N GLY A 87 4.38 1.03 -4.91
CA GLY A 87 5.67 1.03 -4.23
C GLY A 87 6.59 -0.11 -4.67
N PHE A 88 6.03 -1.18 -5.26
CA PHE A 88 6.82 -2.25 -5.84
C PHE A 88 7.83 -1.77 -6.90
N ILE A 89 7.57 -0.64 -7.56
CA ILE A 89 8.48 -0.07 -8.55
C ILE A 89 9.78 0.41 -7.91
N THR A 90 9.79 0.77 -6.62
CA THR A 90 11.03 1.17 -5.94
C THR A 90 12.00 0.01 -5.70
N PHE A 91 11.56 -1.25 -5.89
CA PHE A 91 12.46 -2.42 -5.90
C PHE A 91 13.22 -2.59 -7.23
N LEU A 92 12.75 -2.00 -8.33
CA LEU A 92 13.46 -2.09 -9.62
C LEU A 92 14.88 -1.51 -9.59
N PRO A 93 15.12 -0.31 -9.01
CA PRO A 93 16.47 0.22 -8.83
C PRO A 93 17.38 -0.71 -8.06
N GLU A 94 16.86 -1.34 -7.01
CA GLU A 94 17.60 -2.25 -6.14
C GLU A 94 17.99 -3.53 -6.91
N MET A 95 17.07 -4.10 -7.69
CA MET A 95 17.35 -5.28 -8.51
C MET A 95 18.33 -5.01 -9.65
N LEU A 96 18.35 -3.78 -10.19
CA LEU A 96 19.18 -3.37 -11.32
C LEU A 96 20.49 -2.69 -10.89
N ASN A 97 20.79 -2.61 -9.58
CA ASN A 97 21.93 -1.88 -9.02
C ASN A 97 22.04 -0.43 -9.54
N LEU A 98 20.90 0.24 -9.72
CA LEU A 98 20.84 1.63 -10.13
C LEU A 98 21.18 2.55 -8.95
N SER A 99 21.72 3.74 -9.24
CA SER A 99 22.07 4.72 -8.21
C SER A 99 20.88 5.09 -7.31
N GLU A 100 21.13 5.40 -6.03
CA GLU A 100 20.14 5.85 -5.05
C GLU A 100 19.22 6.98 -5.54
N ARG A 101 19.72 7.84 -6.45
CA ARG A 101 18.94 8.90 -7.09
C ARG A 101 17.69 8.38 -7.81
N TRP A 102 17.75 7.20 -8.42
CA TRP A 102 16.61 6.57 -9.09
C TRP A 102 15.58 6.07 -8.09
N PHE A 103 16.03 5.55 -6.94
CA PHE A 103 15.14 5.19 -5.85
C PHE A 103 14.36 6.42 -5.35
N ASP A 104 15.04 7.53 -5.08
CA ASP A 104 14.39 8.77 -4.61
C ASP A 104 13.34 9.31 -5.58
N ILE A 105 13.64 9.28 -6.88
CA ILE A 105 12.72 9.72 -7.93
C ILE A 105 11.48 8.82 -7.96
N LEU A 106 11.68 7.50 -7.98
CA LEU A 106 10.57 6.54 -8.02
C LEU A 106 9.75 6.57 -6.74
N PHE A 107 10.38 6.77 -5.59
CA PHE A 107 9.70 6.93 -4.31
C PHE A 107 8.77 8.16 -4.32
N ARG A 108 9.25 9.31 -4.81
CA ARG A 108 8.41 10.51 -4.98
C ARG A 108 7.26 10.29 -5.95
N ILE A 109 7.51 9.57 -7.05
CA ILE A 109 6.46 9.21 -8.01
C ILE A 109 5.41 8.30 -7.34
N CYS A 110 5.84 7.31 -6.55
CA CYS A 110 4.93 6.44 -5.81
C CYS A 110 4.06 7.22 -4.82
N PHE A 111 4.67 8.17 -4.11
CA PHE A 111 3.94 9.07 -3.20
C PHE A 111 2.86 9.84 -3.95
N ILE A 112 3.21 10.52 -5.03
CA ILE A 112 2.27 11.28 -5.86
C ILE A 112 1.17 10.38 -6.44
N ALA A 113 1.55 9.19 -6.94
CA ALA A 113 0.61 8.23 -7.51
C ALA A 113 -0.40 7.72 -6.48
N GLU A 114 -0.02 7.59 -5.20
CA GLU A 114 -0.94 7.24 -4.13
C GLU A 114 -2.02 8.32 -3.92
N PHE A 115 -1.66 9.62 -4.02
CA PHE A 115 -2.66 10.70 -4.00
C PHE A 115 -3.60 10.65 -5.20
N PHE A 116 -3.08 10.36 -6.40
CA PHE A 116 -3.93 10.13 -7.57
C PHE A 116 -4.88 8.95 -7.34
N ARG A 117 -4.40 7.86 -6.75
CA ARG A 117 -5.23 6.70 -6.39
C ARG A 117 -6.36 7.09 -5.44
N LEU A 118 -6.08 7.91 -4.42
CA LEU A 118 -7.11 8.44 -3.52
C LEU A 118 -8.15 9.29 -4.28
N TYR A 119 -7.70 10.22 -5.13
CA TYR A 119 -8.58 11.06 -5.93
C TYR A 119 -9.52 10.23 -6.81
N PHE A 120 -8.98 9.25 -7.54
CA PHE A 120 -9.78 8.36 -8.37
C PHE A 120 -10.74 7.50 -7.55
N THR A 121 -10.31 7.00 -6.39
CA THR A 121 -11.15 6.25 -5.46
C THR A 121 -12.36 7.07 -5.00
N ILE A 122 -12.16 8.35 -4.63
CA ILE A 122 -13.25 9.28 -4.26
C ILE A 122 -14.18 9.54 -5.43
N ARG A 123 -13.64 9.79 -6.62
CA ARG A 123 -14.44 10.04 -7.83
C ARG A 123 -15.30 8.82 -8.19
N ILE A 124 -14.74 7.61 -8.11
CA ILE A 124 -15.47 6.36 -8.36
C ILE A 124 -16.55 6.11 -7.30
N HIS A 125 -16.21 6.31 -6.02
CA HIS A 125 -17.15 6.16 -4.92
C HIS A 125 -18.35 7.09 -5.09
N ARG A 126 -18.13 8.37 -5.39
CA ARG A 126 -19.20 9.34 -5.68
C ARG A 126 -20.01 8.97 -6.93
N ALA A 127 -19.38 8.46 -7.98
CA ALA A 127 -20.11 8.10 -9.21
C ALA A 127 -20.96 6.83 -9.06
N THR A 128 -20.58 5.93 -8.15
CA THR A 128 -21.24 4.61 -7.98
C THR A 128 -22.33 4.62 -6.91
N PHE A 129 -22.21 5.49 -5.90
CA PHE A 129 -23.07 5.49 -4.71
C PHE A 129 -23.78 6.82 -4.44
N ARG A 130 -23.88 7.69 -5.44
CA ARG A 130 -24.75 8.86 -5.39
C ARG A 130 -26.22 8.46 -5.50
#